data_AF-A0A803N7V8-F1
#
_entry.id   AF-A0A803N7V8-F1
#
_cell.length_a   1.000
_cell.length_b   1.000
_cell.length_c   1.000
_cell.angle_alpha   90.00
_cell.angle_beta   90.00
_cell.angle_gamma   90.00
#
_symmetry.space_group_name_H-M   'P 1'
#
loop_
_entity.id
_entity.type
_entity.pdbx_description
1 polymer ?
#
loop_
_entity_poly.entity_id
_entity_poly.type
_entity_poly.pdbx_seq_one_letter_code
_entity_poly.pdbx_strand_id
1 'polypeptide(L)'
;MKATKSQALALAQKCKNILASNWHGNLNTIKADSKGSKQEIYTSKVKYLLRKGKPYIWVPEKDLHNVNTLIDERASFAVPRPYPGPLANLLRSMKKLPVRIALTGEVVPLGDEKVNQPFYER
;
A
#
# COMPACT_ATOMS: atom_id res chain seq x y z
N MET A 1 12.30 17.96 13.84
CA MET A 1 13.53 18.12 13.01
C MET A 1 13.10 18.42 11.57
N LYS A 2 13.47 19.58 11.01
CA LYS A 2 13.24 19.88 9.59
C LYS A 2 14.23 19.03 8.76
N ALA A 3 13.73 18.04 8.03
CA ALA A 3 14.56 17.24 7.14
C ALA A 3 15.16 18.14 6.05
N THR A 4 16.46 18.02 5.83
CA THR A 4 17.16 18.73 4.75
C THR A 4 16.60 18.26 3.40
N LYS A 5 16.44 19.13 2.39
CA LYS A 5 15.86 18.76 1.07
C LYS A 5 16.52 17.51 0.46
N SER A 6 17.84 17.35 0.64
CA SER A 6 18.61 16.18 0.22
C SER A 6 18.19 14.88 0.91
N GLN A 7 17.93 14.92 2.22
CA GLN A 7 17.48 13.77 3.01
C GLN A 7 16.06 13.34 2.64
N ALA A 8 15.17 14.30 2.39
CA ALA A 8 13.82 14.02 1.91
C ALA A 8 13.83 13.34 0.53
N LEU A 9 14.68 13.82 -0.39
CA LEU A 9 14.84 13.22 -1.71
C LEU A 9 15.41 11.81 -1.64
N ALA A 10 16.42 11.58 -0.77
CA ALA A 10 16.97 10.24 -0.54
C ALA A 10 15.93 9.27 0.03
N LEU A 11 15.08 9.73 0.95
CA LEU A 11 13.99 8.90 1.50
C LEU A 11 12.95 8.57 0.43
N ALA A 12 12.51 9.55 -0.35
CA ALA A 12 11.56 9.35 -1.44
C ALA A 12 12.09 8.33 -2.46
N GLN A 13 13.37 8.45 -2.84
CA GLN A 13 14.03 7.50 -3.74
C GLN A 13 14.08 6.09 -3.13
N LYS A 14 14.38 5.97 -1.83
CA LYS A 14 14.38 4.68 -1.13
C LYS A 14 12.99 4.03 -1.13
N CYS A 15 11.93 4.82 -0.91
CA CYS A 15 10.55 4.33 -0.97
C CYS A 15 10.17 3.87 -2.39
N LYS A 16 10.51 4.68 -3.40
CA LYS A 16 10.29 4.33 -4.81
C LYS A 16 11.00 3.03 -5.20
N ASN A 17 12.25 2.85 -4.76
CA ASN A 17 13.01 1.63 -5.03
C ASN A 17 12.36 0.39 -4.39
N ILE A 18 11.83 0.51 -3.17
CA ILE A 18 11.12 -0.59 -2.50
C ILE A 18 9.81 -0.93 -3.24
N LEU A 19 9.02 0.07 -3.64
CA LEU A 19 7.82 -0.16 -4.47
C LEU A 19 8.17 -0.87 -5.78
N ALA A 20 9.21 -0.41 -6.48
CA ALA A 20 9.57 -0.98 -7.78
C ALA A 20 10.14 -2.41 -7.67
N SER A 21 10.66 -2.78 -6.50
CA SER A 21 11.30 -4.09 -6.28
C SER A 21 10.34 -5.25 -5.97
N ASN A 22 9.05 -4.98 -5.77
CA ASN A 22 8.08 -5.98 -5.35
C ASN A 22 6.82 -5.90 -6.23
N TRP A 23 6.06 -6.99 -6.30
CA TRP A 23 4.83 -7.12 -7.09
C TRP A 23 3.63 -7.55 -6.24
N HIS A 24 3.83 -7.76 -4.93
CA HIS A 24 2.77 -8.00 -3.96
C HIS A 24 2.92 -7.13 -2.72
N GLY A 25 1.82 -6.81 -2.06
CA GLY A 25 1.79 -6.06 -0.80
C GLY A 25 0.56 -6.40 0.03
N ASN A 26 0.50 -5.86 1.24
CA ASN A 26 -0.67 -6.01 2.10
C ASN A 26 -1.55 -4.78 1.93
N LEU A 27 -2.80 -4.99 1.53
CA LEU A 27 -3.83 -3.96 1.48
C LEU A 27 -4.66 -4.04 2.75
N ASN A 28 -4.84 -2.88 3.40
CA ASN A 28 -5.63 -2.73 4.60
C ASN A 28 -6.82 -1.83 4.28
N THR A 29 -8.03 -2.36 4.40
CA THR A 29 -9.30 -1.63 4.21
C THR A 29 -10.12 -1.71 5.47
N ILE A 30 -11.08 -0.81 5.64
CA ILE A 30 -12.05 -0.86 6.74
C ILE A 30 -13.16 -1.86 6.36
N LYS A 31 -13.50 -2.80 7.26
CA LYS A 31 -14.60 -3.74 7.00
C LYS A 31 -15.93 -3.01 6.91
N ALA A 32 -16.69 -3.32 5.89
CA ALA A 32 -18.08 -2.89 5.75
C ALA A 32 -19.02 -3.90 6.44
N ASP A 33 -19.39 -3.65 7.69
CA ASP A 33 -20.41 -4.44 8.39
C ASP A 33 -21.79 -3.74 8.33
N SER A 34 -22.85 -4.55 8.19
CA SER A 34 -24.26 -4.12 8.11
C SER A 34 -24.78 -3.35 9.34
N LYS A 35 -23.99 -3.25 10.41
CA LYS A 35 -24.32 -2.54 11.66
C LYS A 35 -23.60 -1.20 11.84
N GLY A 36 -22.86 -0.72 10.83
CA GLY A 36 -22.19 0.59 10.84
C GLY A 36 -21.13 0.77 11.93
N SER A 37 -20.76 -0.29 12.65
CA SER A 37 -19.89 -0.22 13.81
C SER A 37 -19.05 -1.48 13.96
N LYS A 38 -17.86 -1.42 13.35
CA LYS A 38 -16.56 -1.78 13.92
C LYS A 38 -15.51 -1.38 12.89
N GLN A 39 -14.64 -0.45 13.25
CA GLN A 39 -13.46 -0.02 12.48
C GLN A 39 -12.42 -1.15 12.39
N GLU A 40 -12.86 -2.38 12.16
CA GLU A 40 -11.98 -3.53 12.06
C GLU A 40 -11.29 -3.50 10.71
N ILE A 41 -9.97 -3.66 10.73
CA ILE A 41 -9.15 -3.58 9.54
C ILE A 41 -9.13 -4.95 8.88
N TYR A 42 -9.62 -5.02 7.65
CA TYR A 42 -9.42 -6.16 6.78
C TYR A 42 -8.07 -6.05 6.09
N THR A 43 -7.18 -7.01 6.34
CA THR A 43 -5.83 -7.06 5.75
C THR A 43 -5.71 -8.29 4.87
N SER A 44 -5.38 -8.12 3.59
CA SER A 44 -5.02 -9.24 2.72
C SER A 44 -3.84 -8.94 1.82
N LYS A 45 -3.27 -9.98 1.19
CA LYS A 45 -2.20 -9.84 0.21
C LYS A 45 -2.79 -9.61 -1.17
N VAL A 46 -2.41 -8.51 -1.79
CA VAL A 46 -2.81 -8.14 -3.15
C VAL A 46 -1.58 -8.06 -4.06
N LYS A 47 -1.81 -8.34 -5.35
CA LYS A 47 -0.81 -8.11 -6.39
C LYS A 47 -0.94 -6.69 -6.89
N TYR A 48 0.17 -6.06 -7.24
CA TYR A 48 0.15 -4.69 -7.74
C TYR A 48 1.24 -4.45 -8.79
N LEU A 49 1.04 -3.38 -9.57
CA LEU A 49 1.98 -2.85 -10.54
C LEU A 49 2.21 -1.37 -10.25
N LEU A 50 3.45 -0.91 -10.37
CA LEU A 50 3.77 0.51 -10.22
C LEU A 50 3.78 1.22 -11.58
N ARG A 51 2.95 2.25 -11.76
CA ARG A 51 2.94 3.08 -12.98
C ARG A 51 2.94 4.56 -12.61
N LYS A 52 3.93 5.31 -13.12
CA LYS A 52 4.14 6.74 -12.81
C LYS A 52 4.14 7.05 -11.29
N GLY A 53 4.63 6.13 -10.46
CA GLY A 53 4.67 6.28 -9.01
C GLY A 53 3.36 5.95 -8.28
N LYS A 54 2.28 5.63 -9.01
CA LYS A 54 1.00 5.17 -8.44
C LYS A 54 0.93 3.63 -8.46
N PRO A 55 0.59 2.97 -7.35
CA PRO A 55 0.35 1.53 -7.34
C PRO A 55 -1.04 1.21 -7.91
N TYR A 56 -1.09 0.35 -8.92
CA TYR A 56 -2.29 -0.23 -9.49
C TYR A 56 -2.46 -1.61 -8.89
N ILE A 57 -3.59 -1.86 -8.23
CA ILE A 57 -3.80 -3.07 -7.44
C ILE A 57 -4.79 -3.97 -8.19
N TRP A 58 -4.49 -5.26 -8.29
CA TRP A 58 -5.45 -6.26 -8.74
C TRP A 58 -6.19 -6.84 -7.56
N VAL A 59 -7.50 -6.57 -7.49
CA VAL A 59 -8.43 -7.09 -6.50
C VAL A 59 -9.43 -8.00 -7.22
N PRO A 60 -9.55 -9.28 -6.84
CA PRO A 60 -10.60 -10.16 -7.38
C PRO A 60 -12.00 -9.63 -7.04
N GLU A 61 -12.98 -9.76 -7.95
CA GLU A 61 -14.34 -9.24 -7.74
C GLU A 61 -15.03 -9.78 -6.49
N LYS A 62 -14.77 -11.06 -6.16
CA LYS A 62 -15.34 -11.77 -5.00
C LYS A 62 -14.58 -11.49 -3.69
N ASP A 63 -13.54 -10.66 -3.73
CA ASP A 63 -12.78 -10.30 -2.55
C ASP A 63 -13.53 -9.26 -1.72
N LEU A 64 -13.45 -9.38 -0.39
CA LEU A 64 -14.04 -8.41 0.54
C LEU A 64 -13.44 -7.02 0.37
N HIS A 65 -12.20 -6.90 -0.11
CA HIS A 65 -11.61 -5.60 -0.43
C HIS A 65 -12.46 -4.79 -1.41
N ASN A 66 -13.11 -5.45 -2.39
CA ASN A 66 -13.92 -4.75 -3.38
C ASN A 66 -15.14 -4.08 -2.74
N VAL A 67 -15.85 -4.81 -1.87
CA VAL A 67 -17.01 -4.29 -1.12
C VAL A 67 -16.59 -3.21 -0.13
N ASN A 68 -15.46 -3.42 0.55
CA ASN A 68 -14.94 -2.47 1.52
C ASN A 68 -14.56 -1.14 0.87
N THR A 69 -13.85 -1.16 -0.27
CA THR A 69 -13.43 0.06 -0.98
C THR A 69 -14.59 0.83 -1.60
N LEU A 70 -15.69 0.14 -1.94
CA LEU A 70 -16.90 0.78 -2.46
C LEU A 70 -17.63 1.59 -1.38
N ILE A 71 -17.55 1.15 -0.13
CA ILE A 71 -18.22 1.80 1.01
C ILE A 71 -17.32 2.85 1.66
N ASP A 72 -16.02 2.54 1.81
CA ASP A 72 -15.01 3.48 2.30
C ASP A 72 -13.75 3.37 1.44
N GLU A 73 -13.46 4.42 0.67
CA GLU A 73 -12.30 4.50 -0.22
C GLU A 73 -10.97 4.52 0.55
N ARG A 74 -10.97 4.76 1.87
CA ARG A 74 -9.75 4.89 2.69
C ARG A 74 -9.05 3.54 2.86
N ALA A 75 -7.78 3.50 2.48
CA ALA A 75 -6.95 2.34 2.67
C ALA A 75 -5.50 2.69 3.00
N SER A 76 -4.80 1.69 3.54
CA SER A 76 -3.34 1.71 3.60
C SER A 76 -2.76 0.50 2.88
N PHE A 77 -1.65 0.73 2.18
CA PHE A 77 -0.97 -0.28 1.40
C PHE A 77 0.48 -0.43 1.87
N ALA A 78 0.82 -1.60 2.39
CA ALA A 78 2.13 -1.88 2.95
C ALA A 78 2.92 -2.83 2.05
N VAL A 79 4.12 -2.41 1.64
CA VAL A 79 5.02 -3.22 0.81
C VAL A 79 6.32 -3.48 1.56
N PRO A 80 6.70 -4.76 1.78
CA PRO A 80 8.00 -5.10 2.32
C PRO A 80 9.07 -5.06 1.23
N ARG A 81 10.29 -4.67 1.61
CA ARG A 81 11.47 -4.87 0.76
C ARG A 81 11.65 -6.38 0.53
N PRO A 82 11.84 -6.84 -0.73
CA PRO A 82 12.16 -8.23 -0.99
C PRO A 82 13.52 -8.56 -0.35
N TYR A 83 13.62 -9.72 0.28
CA TYR A 83 14.86 -10.21 0.85
C TYR A 83 15.02 -11.70 0.52
N PRO A 84 16.26 -12.18 0.32
CA PRO A 84 16.56 -13.59 0.13
C PRO A 84 15.98 -14.44 1.27
N GLY A 85 15.33 -15.56 0.91
CA GLY A 85 14.76 -16.50 1.89
C GLY A 85 15.73 -16.91 3.02
N PRO A 86 17.02 -17.20 2.75
CA PRO A 86 17.98 -17.51 3.81
C PRO A 86 18.16 -16.40 4.85
N LEU A 87 18.01 -15.13 4.45
CA LEU A 87 18.11 -14.00 5.37
C LEU A 87 16.85 -13.83 6.24
N ALA A 88 15.73 -14.49 5.91
CA ALA A 88 14.52 -14.48 6.73
C ALA A 88 14.81 -14.95 8.15
N ASN A 89 15.51 -16.08 8.26
CA ASN A 89 15.77 -16.75 9.53
C ASN A 89 16.73 -15.91 10.38
N LEU A 90 17.74 -15.31 9.74
CA LEU A 90 18.69 -14.41 10.40
C LEU A 90 18.00 -13.14 10.91
N LEU A 91 17.17 -12.49 10.09
CA LEU A 91 16.42 -11.31 10.53
C LEU A 91 15.49 -11.64 11.70
N ARG A 92 14.82 -12.81 11.64
CA ARG A 92 13.94 -13.29 12.70
C ARG A 92 14.69 -13.59 14.00
N SER A 93 15.87 -14.24 13.93
CA SER A 93 16.69 -14.53 15.12
C SER A 93 17.20 -13.25 15.79
N MET A 94 17.54 -12.23 14.99
CA MET A 94 17.92 -10.91 15.49
C MET A 94 16.73 -10.04 15.95
N LYS A 95 15.49 -10.56 15.89
CA LYS A 95 14.24 -9.80 16.14
C LYS A 95 14.14 -8.52 15.28
N LYS A 96 14.78 -8.51 14.11
CA LYS A 96 14.73 -7.39 13.15
C LYS A 96 13.73 -7.69 12.06
N LEU A 97 12.99 -6.67 11.64
CA LEU A 97 12.05 -6.78 10.52
C LEU A 97 12.65 -6.13 9.27
N PRO A 98 12.38 -6.69 8.08
CA PRO A 98 12.78 -6.04 6.83
C PRO A 98 12.11 -4.67 6.74
N VAL A 99 12.83 -3.71 6.15
CA VAL A 99 12.31 -2.37 5.88
C VAL A 99 11.04 -2.49 5.04
N ARG A 100 10.00 -1.76 5.41
CA ARG A 100 8.72 -1.71 4.70
C ARG A 100 8.35 -0.26 4.46
N ILE A 101 7.51 -0.07 3.47
CA ILE A 101 6.86 1.20 3.20
C ILE A 101 5.37 1.03 3.42
N ALA A 102 4.72 2.09 3.89
CA ALA A 102 3.28 2.17 3.99
C ALA A 102 2.84 3.40 3.21
N LEU A 103 1.95 3.20 2.25
CA LEU A 103 1.24 4.24 1.55
C LEU A 103 -0.14 4.35 2.18
N THR A 104 -0.61 5.56 2.43
CA THR A 104 -1.94 5.83 2.97
C THR A 104 -2.66 6.72 1.99
N GLY A 105 -3.90 6.41 1.65
CA GLY A 105 -4.66 7.19 0.70
C GLY A 105 -5.99 6.55 0.37
N GLU A 106 -6.53 6.95 -0.78
CA GLU A 106 -7.80 6.45 -1.31
C GLU A 106 -7.53 5.39 -2.39
N VAL A 107 -8.33 4.33 -2.40
CA VAL A 107 -8.33 3.30 -3.44
C VAL A 107 -9.57 3.51 -4.29
N VAL A 108 -9.34 3.71 -5.59
CA VAL A 108 -10.38 4.05 -6.56
C VAL A 108 -10.31 3.04 -7.70
N PRO A 109 -11.44 2.50 -8.18
CA PRO A 109 -11.46 1.58 -9.32
C PRO A 109 -11.01 2.26 -10.61
N LEU A 110 -10.39 1.47 -11.49
CA LEU A 110 -9.88 1.93 -12.78
C LEU A 110 -11.04 2.18 -13.74
N GLY A 111 -11.54 3.42 -13.77
CA GLY A 111 -12.70 3.82 -14.56
C GLY A 111 -13.38 5.07 -14.01
N ASP A 112 -13.19 5.37 -12.73
CA ASP A 112 -13.75 6.58 -12.13
C ASP A 112 -13.04 7.84 -12.62
N GLU A 113 -13.80 8.92 -12.78
CA GLU A 113 -13.28 10.23 -13.20
C GLU A 113 -12.14 10.75 -12.30
N LYS A 114 -12.19 10.38 -11.01
CA LYS A 114 -11.15 10.67 -10.01
C LYS A 114 -9.76 10.12 -10.38
N VAL A 115 -9.67 9.09 -11.22
CA VAL A 115 -8.39 8.49 -11.66
C VAL A 115 -7.63 9.43 -12.61
N ASN A 116 -8.36 10.22 -13.41
CA ASN A 116 -7.83 11.11 -14.42
C ASN A 116 -7.47 12.52 -13.89
N GLN A 117 -7.83 12.84 -12.65
CA GLN A 117 -7.44 14.12 -12.06
C GLN A 117 -5.92 14.13 -11.75
N PRO A 118 -5.15 15.07 -12.35
CA PRO A 118 -3.78 15.29 -11.95
C PRO A 118 -3.77 15.84 -10.52
N PHE A 119 -2.87 15.31 -9.69
CA PHE A 119 -2.69 15.70 -8.27
C PHE A 119 -2.19 17.15 -8.08
N TYR A 120 -2.18 17.96 -9.16
CA TYR A 120 -1.67 19.33 -9.21
C TYR A 120 -2.75 20.41 -9.04
N GLU A 121 -4.02 20.04 -8.86
CA GLU A 121 -5.14 21.01 -8.72
C GLU A 121 -5.69 21.13 -7.28
N ARG A 122 -4.89 20.89 -6.24
CA ARG A 122 -5.25 21.27 -4.86
C ARG A 122 -4.10 21.97 -4.16
#